data_AF-A0A1A8RVV5-F1
#
_entry.id   AF-A0A1A8RVV5-F1
#
_cell.length_a   1.000
_cell.length_b   1.000
_cell.length_c   1.000
_cell.angle_alpha   90.00
_cell.angle_beta   90.00
_cell.angle_gamma   90.00
#
_symmetry.space_group_name_H-M   'P 1'
#
loop_
_entity.id
_entity.type
_entity.pdbx_description
1 polymer ?
#
loop_
_entity_poly.entity_id
_entity_poly.type
_entity_poly.pdbx_seq_one_letter_code
_entity_poly.pdbx_strand_id
1 'polypeptide(L)'
;VNSETAYTIPILAFAFVCHPEVLPIYTELRNATKRRMQCVANVSILAMFVMYLLTAIFGYLTFYTAVEAELLHTYSKVDSLDILILCVRLAVLVAVTLTVPVVLFPIRKALLQIFFPDKPFHWVRHITIALSLIISVDLLVICVPSIKDIFGVIGATSAPSLIFILPAIFYIRIVPEEQESLKSRPKIQAICFAALGFIFMILSLSFIIIGWVTGKSRSGGGH
;
A
#
# COMPACT_ATOMS: atom_id res chain seq x y z
N VAL A 1 -7.10 -23.58 -6.75
CA VAL A 1 -6.31 -22.35 -6.50
C VAL A 1 -5.97 -22.33 -5.03
N ASN A 2 -4.69 -22.25 -4.66
CA ASN A 2 -4.27 -22.22 -3.26
C ASN A 2 -4.74 -20.89 -2.63
N SER A 3 -5.33 -20.92 -1.44
CA SER A 3 -5.83 -19.71 -0.76
C SER A 3 -4.71 -18.72 -0.51
N GLU A 4 -3.49 -19.21 -0.28
CA GLU A 4 -2.28 -18.40 -0.08
C GLU A 4 -1.96 -17.50 -1.28
N THR A 5 -2.08 -18.02 -2.50
CA THR A 5 -1.81 -17.25 -3.73
C THR A 5 -2.76 -16.06 -3.89
N ALA A 6 -3.99 -16.17 -3.36
CA ALA A 6 -4.97 -15.10 -3.40
C ALA A 6 -4.59 -13.90 -2.52
N TYR A 7 -3.81 -14.12 -1.45
CA TYR A 7 -3.25 -13.03 -0.63
C TYR A 7 -1.95 -12.49 -1.22
N THR A 8 -1.13 -13.34 -1.85
CA THR A 8 0.17 -12.93 -2.40
C THR A 8 0.05 -11.85 -3.46
N ILE A 9 -0.90 -11.96 -4.38
CA ILE A 9 -1.02 -10.99 -5.50
C ILE A 9 -1.36 -9.58 -4.99
N PRO A 10 -2.39 -9.38 -4.13
CA PRO A 10 -2.66 -8.09 -3.53
C PRO A 10 -1.51 -7.52 -2.68
N ILE A 11 -0.85 -8.36 -1.89
CA ILE A 11 0.28 -7.93 -1.04
C ILE A 11 1.46 -7.48 -1.90
N LEU A 12 1.78 -8.22 -2.96
CA LEU A 12 2.82 -7.83 -3.91
C LEU A 12 2.45 -6.53 -4.61
N ALA A 13 1.20 -6.38 -5.06
CA ALA A 13 0.74 -5.16 -5.71
C ALA A 13 0.86 -3.95 -4.76
N PHE A 14 0.48 -4.12 -3.49
CA PHE A 14 0.64 -3.09 -2.44
C PHE A 14 2.10 -2.69 -2.22
N ALA A 15 3.03 -3.66 -2.21
CA ALA A 15 4.45 -3.39 -1.97
C ALA A 15 5.09 -2.44 -3.01
N PHE A 16 4.50 -2.34 -4.21
CA PHE A 16 4.92 -1.40 -5.26
C PHE A 16 4.07 -0.13 -5.35
N VAL A 17 3.10 0.07 -4.45
CA VAL A 17 2.33 1.30 -4.38
C VAL A 17 3.16 2.39 -3.70
N CYS A 18 3.69 3.32 -4.49
CA CYS A 18 4.38 4.53 -4.00
C CYS A 18 3.65 5.85 -4.38
N HIS A 19 2.50 5.74 -5.05
CA HIS A 19 1.77 6.87 -5.66
C HIS A 19 1.45 8.03 -4.71
N PRO A 20 1.04 7.82 -3.45
CA PRO A 20 0.71 8.92 -2.53
C PRO A 20 1.90 9.85 -2.21
N GLU A 21 3.12 9.29 -2.24
CA GLU A 21 4.36 10.01 -1.89
C GLU A 21 4.95 10.79 -3.07
N VAL A 22 4.48 10.54 -4.30
CA VAL A 22 4.99 11.20 -5.52
C VAL A 22 4.82 12.72 -5.45
N LEU A 23 3.69 13.21 -4.93
CA LEU A 23 3.41 14.65 -4.87
C LEU A 23 4.32 15.38 -3.87
N PRO A 24 4.45 14.94 -2.59
CA PRO A 24 5.43 15.51 -1.66
C PRO A 24 6.86 15.50 -2.21
N ILE A 25 7.30 14.38 -2.80
CA ILE A 25 8.65 14.26 -3.38
C ILE A 25 8.83 15.24 -4.53
N TYR A 26 7.82 15.38 -5.41
CA TYR A 26 7.87 16.29 -6.54
C TYR A 26 8.00 17.76 -6.10
N THR A 27 7.31 18.16 -5.03
CA THR A 27 7.37 19.54 -4.52
C THR A 27 8.70 19.88 -3.86
N GLU A 28 9.38 18.90 -3.28
CA GLU A 28 10.70 19.08 -2.64
C GLU A 28 11.86 18.91 -3.65
N LEU A 29 11.58 18.40 -4.85
CA LEU A 29 12.62 18.14 -5.85
C LEU A 29 13.15 19.44 -6.47
N ARG A 30 14.47 19.67 -6.34
CA ARG A 30 15.14 20.81 -6.95
C ARG A 30 14.99 20.83 -8.48
N ASN A 31 14.40 21.91 -9.01
CA ASN A 31 14.06 22.05 -10.43
C ASN A 31 13.20 20.88 -10.94
N ALA A 32 12.03 20.71 -10.32
CA ALA A 32 11.09 19.64 -10.60
C ALA A 32 10.62 19.66 -12.07
N THR A 33 10.92 18.60 -12.81
CA THR A 33 10.43 18.38 -14.18
C THR A 33 9.87 16.97 -14.29
N LYS A 34 8.90 16.75 -15.19
CA LYS A 34 8.28 15.43 -15.40
C LYS A 34 9.33 14.34 -15.68
N ARG A 35 10.32 14.65 -16.52
CA ARG A 35 11.41 13.72 -16.88
C ARG A 35 12.29 13.35 -15.69
N ARG A 36 12.62 14.32 -14.83
CA ARG A 36 13.42 14.05 -13.62
C ARG A 36 12.65 13.21 -12.61
N MET A 37 11.38 13.54 -12.37
CA MET A 37 10.54 12.74 -11.48
C MET A 37 10.37 11.30 -11.98
N GLN A 38 10.19 11.11 -13.29
CA GLN A 38 10.13 9.77 -13.88
C GLN A 38 11.44 8.99 -13.70
N CYS A 39 12.59 9.66 -13.84
CA CYS A 39 13.89 9.04 -13.60
C CYS A 39 14.04 8.59 -12.14
N VAL A 40 13.69 9.46 -11.18
CA VAL A 40 13.67 9.13 -9.75
C VAL A 40 12.75 7.95 -9.49
N ALA A 41 11.52 7.96 -10.02
CA ALA A 41 10.57 6.87 -9.85
C ALA A 41 11.10 5.54 -10.42
N ASN A 42 11.64 5.54 -11.65
CA ASN A 42 12.17 4.33 -12.28
C ASN A 42 13.35 3.73 -11.51
N VAL A 43 14.28 4.58 -11.06
CA VAL A 43 15.44 4.12 -10.27
C VAL A 43 14.97 3.56 -8.93
N SER A 44 14.05 4.24 -8.24
CA SER A 44 13.50 3.77 -6.96
C SER A 44 12.74 2.45 -7.11
N ILE A 45 11.89 2.30 -8.13
CA ILE A 45 11.15 1.06 -8.37
C ILE A 45 12.10 -0.09 -8.70
N LEU A 46 13.12 0.13 -9.53
CA LEU A 46 14.12 -0.88 -9.86
C LEU A 46 14.91 -1.32 -8.61
N ALA A 47 15.34 -0.35 -7.79
CA ALA A 47 16.03 -0.64 -6.54
C ALA A 47 15.16 -1.44 -5.56
N MET A 48 13.89 -1.06 -5.39
CA MET A 48 12.92 -1.79 -4.57
C MET A 48 12.71 -3.22 -5.08
N PHE A 49 12.56 -3.39 -6.40
CA PHE A 49 12.41 -4.71 -7.01
C PHE A 49 13.59 -5.63 -6.70
N VAL A 50 14.83 -5.15 -6.87
CA VAL A 50 16.03 -5.92 -6.55
C VAL A 50 16.10 -6.25 -5.06
N MET A 51 15.84 -5.29 -4.18
CA MET A 51 15.85 -5.50 -2.73
C MET A 51 14.80 -6.54 -2.29
N TYR A 52 13.57 -6.44 -2.80
CA TYR A 52 12.51 -7.41 -2.49
C TYR A 52 12.83 -8.79 -3.04
N LEU A 53 13.40 -8.89 -4.25
CA LEU A 53 13.80 -10.16 -4.85
C LEU A 53 14.88 -10.86 -4.02
N LEU A 54 15.95 -10.14 -3.66
CA LEU A 54 17.02 -10.68 -2.82
C LEU A 54 16.50 -11.11 -1.45
N THR A 55 15.67 -10.27 -0.81
CA THR A 55 15.06 -10.58 0.49
C THR A 55 14.16 -11.82 0.40
N ALA A 56 13.37 -11.96 -0.66
CA ALA A 56 12.51 -13.13 -0.86
C ALA A 56 13.32 -14.41 -1.12
N ILE A 57 14.36 -14.35 -1.95
CA ILE A 57 15.20 -15.52 -2.26
C ILE A 57 15.95 -15.98 -1.00
N PHE A 58 16.70 -15.10 -0.34
CA PHE A 58 17.46 -15.48 0.84
C PHE A 58 16.55 -15.81 2.03
N GLY A 59 15.45 -15.07 2.20
CA GLY A 59 14.45 -15.35 3.24
C GLY A 59 13.82 -16.74 3.10
N TYR A 60 13.50 -17.15 1.88
CA TYR A 60 12.98 -18.48 1.60
C TYR A 60 14.06 -19.57 1.74
N LEU A 61 15.28 -19.34 1.24
CA LEU A 61 16.36 -20.33 1.32
C LEU A 61 16.81 -20.61 2.76
N THR A 62 16.65 -19.67 3.70
CA THR A 62 17.01 -19.89 5.10
C THR A 62 16.07 -20.87 5.82
N PHE A 63 14.76 -20.78 5.60
CA PHE A 63 13.76 -21.55 6.38
C PHE A 63 12.93 -22.55 5.56
N TYR A 64 13.01 -22.50 4.23
CA TYR A 64 12.24 -23.34 3.31
C TYR A 64 10.75 -23.39 3.65
N THR A 65 10.25 -24.52 4.13
CA THR A 65 8.83 -24.76 4.43
C THR A 65 8.37 -24.17 5.77
N ALA A 66 9.29 -23.63 6.57
CA ALA A 66 8.99 -23.06 7.90
C ALA A 66 8.83 -21.52 7.91
N VAL A 67 8.72 -20.87 6.74
CA VAL A 67 8.54 -19.41 6.65
C VAL A 67 7.13 -19.03 7.08
N GLU A 68 7.00 -18.18 8.11
CA GLU A 68 5.73 -17.58 8.51
C GLU A 68 5.43 -16.30 7.70
N ALA A 69 4.21 -15.76 7.84
CA ALA A 69 3.82 -14.51 7.19
C ALA A 69 4.70 -13.32 7.59
N GLU A 70 5.27 -13.37 8.81
CA GLU A 70 6.24 -12.41 9.31
C GLU A 70 7.63 -13.05 9.41
N LEU A 71 8.49 -12.67 8.46
CA LEU A 71 9.86 -13.21 8.38
C LEU A 71 10.68 -12.88 9.64
N LEU A 72 10.49 -11.69 10.23
CA LEU A 72 11.17 -11.31 11.47
C LEU A 72 10.75 -12.17 12.67
N HIS A 73 9.48 -12.56 12.71
CA HIS A 73 8.95 -13.43 13.75
C HIS A 73 9.53 -14.84 13.63
N THR A 74 9.70 -15.34 12.39
CA THR A 74 10.38 -16.62 12.11
C THR A 74 11.82 -16.60 12.62
N TYR A 75 12.60 -15.56 12.31
CA TYR A 75 13.97 -15.40 12.83
C TYR A 75 14.02 -15.34 14.36
N SER A 76 13.10 -14.60 14.99
CA SER A 76 13.04 -14.48 16.44
C SER A 76 12.67 -15.79 17.16
N LYS A 77 11.91 -16.69 16.52
CA LYS A 77 11.59 -18.01 17.11
C LYS A 77 12.78 -18.96 17.11
N VAL A 78 13.61 -18.88 16.08
CA VAL A 78 14.78 -19.76 15.93
C VAL A 78 15.95 -19.26 16.76
N ASP A 79 16.19 -17.95 16.81
CA ASP A 79 17.33 -17.37 17.51
C ASP A 79 16.98 -16.04 18.21
N SER A 80 16.21 -16.14 19.29
CA SER A 80 15.68 -14.98 20.04
C SER A 80 16.73 -14.14 20.77
N LEU A 81 17.92 -14.71 21.03
CA LEU A 81 18.98 -14.08 21.84
C LEU A 81 20.15 -13.55 21.01
N ASP A 82 20.11 -13.69 19.68
CA ASP A 82 21.14 -13.12 18.82
C ASP A 82 21.03 -11.58 18.78
N ILE A 83 22.14 -10.92 19.15
CA ILE A 83 22.27 -9.47 19.19
C ILE A 83 21.99 -8.87 17.80
N LEU A 84 22.32 -9.60 16.72
CA LEU A 84 22.06 -9.15 15.35
C LEU A 84 20.56 -9.06 15.05
N ILE A 85 19.78 -10.07 15.39
CA ILE A 85 18.31 -10.09 15.15
C ILE A 85 17.63 -9.02 16.00
N LEU A 86 18.08 -8.82 17.24
CA LEU A 86 17.59 -7.75 18.10
C LEU A 86 17.85 -6.36 17.48
N CYS A 87 19.06 -6.11 16.99
CA CYS A 87 19.41 -4.87 16.29
C CYS A 87 18.53 -4.64 15.05
N VAL A 88 18.31 -5.67 14.23
CA VAL A 88 17.43 -5.57 13.05
C VAL A 88 15.99 -5.23 13.47
N ARG A 89 15.47 -5.86 14.52
CA ARG A 89 14.13 -5.59 15.04
C ARG A 89 13.96 -4.16 15.53
N LEU A 90 14.95 -3.64 16.26
CA LEU A 90 14.98 -2.24 16.67
C LEU A 90 15.04 -1.30 15.46
N ALA A 91 15.86 -1.61 14.46
CA ALA A 91 15.95 -0.81 13.24
C ALA A 91 14.60 -0.77 12.47
N VAL A 92 13.93 -1.92 12.34
CA VAL A 92 12.59 -1.99 11.71
C VAL A 92 11.57 -1.19 12.53
N LEU A 93 11.58 -1.30 13.86
CA LEU A 93 10.67 -0.56 14.73
C LEU A 93 10.85 0.97 14.56
N VAL A 94 12.10 1.44 14.56
CA VAL A 94 12.42 2.85 14.34
C VAL A 94 11.99 3.29 12.93
N ALA A 95 12.30 2.50 11.90
CA ALA A 95 11.94 2.81 10.51
C ALA A 95 10.42 2.91 10.31
N VAL A 96 9.65 1.96 10.87
CA VAL A 96 8.18 1.98 10.79
C VAL A 96 7.61 3.19 11.55
N THR A 97 8.14 3.48 12.74
CA THR A 97 7.73 4.65 13.54
C THR A 97 7.97 5.96 12.79
N LEU A 98 9.11 6.10 12.10
CA LEU A 98 9.43 7.27 11.30
C LEU A 98 8.61 7.35 10.00
N THR A 99 8.09 6.24 9.50
CA THR A 99 7.21 6.22 8.31
C THR A 99 5.81 6.76 8.61
N VAL A 100 5.29 6.55 9.82
CA VAL A 100 3.97 7.03 10.25
C VAL A 100 3.75 8.54 9.98
N PRO A 101 4.61 9.46 10.45
CA PRO A 101 4.41 10.89 10.21
C PRO A 101 4.50 11.27 8.72
N VAL A 102 5.34 10.58 7.95
CA VAL A 102 5.49 10.81 6.50
C VAL A 102 4.18 10.48 5.78
N VAL A 103 3.59 9.33 6.06
CA VAL A 103 2.32 8.89 5.42
C VAL A 103 1.10 9.67 5.93
N LEU A 104 1.10 10.10 7.20
CA LEU A 104 0.02 10.92 7.74
C LEU A 104 -0.02 12.33 7.13
N PHE A 105 1.12 12.85 6.66
CA PHE A 105 1.20 14.18 6.06
C PHE A 105 0.28 14.38 4.84
N PRO A 106 0.35 13.56 3.77
CA PRO A 106 -0.53 13.69 2.61
C PRO A 106 -2.00 13.40 2.96
N ILE A 107 -2.27 12.42 3.85
CA ILE A 107 -3.65 12.10 4.29
C ILE A 107 -4.29 13.31 4.97
N ARG A 108 -3.57 13.95 5.90
CA ARG A 108 -4.05 15.14 6.59
C ARG A 108 -4.29 16.30 5.63
N LYS A 109 -3.40 16.51 4.66
CA LYS A 109 -3.60 17.54 3.61
C LYS A 109 -4.84 17.26 2.78
N ALA A 110 -5.06 16.00 2.39
CA ALA A 110 -6.25 15.59 1.64
C ALA A 110 -7.54 15.82 2.44
N LEU A 111 -7.59 15.42 3.72
CA LEU A 111 -8.75 15.65 4.58
C LEU A 111 -9.04 17.14 4.78
N LEU A 112 -8.01 17.97 5.00
CA LEU A 112 -8.18 19.41 5.13
C LEU A 112 -8.76 20.03 3.85
N GLN A 113 -8.32 19.59 2.68
CA GLN A 113 -8.84 20.06 1.39
C GLN A 113 -10.29 19.62 1.16
N ILE A 114 -10.67 18.39 1.54
CA ILE A 114 -12.02 17.86 1.35
C ILE A 114 -13.02 18.52 2.31
N PHE A 115 -12.68 18.65 3.59
CA PHE A 115 -13.61 19.15 4.61
C PHE A 115 -13.55 20.66 4.82
N PHE A 116 -12.41 21.30 4.53
CA PHE A 116 -12.16 22.72 4.82
C PHE A 116 -11.34 23.43 3.72
N PRO A 117 -11.80 23.42 2.45
CA PRO A 117 -11.04 23.94 1.31
C PRO A 117 -10.58 25.40 1.47
N ASP A 118 -11.40 26.26 2.08
CA ASP A 118 -11.18 27.71 2.15
C ASP A 118 -10.95 28.28 3.56
N LYS A 119 -10.67 27.42 4.57
CA LYS A 119 -10.48 27.90 5.95
C LYS A 119 -9.00 28.11 6.28
N PRO A 120 -8.63 29.21 6.95
CA PRO A 120 -7.24 29.46 7.36
C PRO A 120 -6.74 28.36 8.30
N PHE A 121 -5.42 28.24 8.39
CA PHE A 121 -4.76 27.26 9.25
C PHE A 121 -5.13 27.50 10.73
N HIS A 122 -5.55 26.43 11.42
CA HIS A 122 -5.87 26.48 12.84
C HIS A 122 -5.30 25.25 13.55
N TRP A 123 -4.50 25.48 14.60
CA TRP A 123 -3.78 24.43 15.33
C TRP A 123 -4.71 23.36 15.92
N VAL A 124 -5.84 23.77 16.50
CA VAL A 124 -6.80 22.82 17.11
C VAL A 124 -7.34 21.85 16.06
N ARG A 125 -7.76 22.34 14.89
CA ARG A 125 -8.26 21.48 13.80
C ARG A 125 -7.18 20.52 13.32
N HIS A 126 -5.94 21.01 13.24
CA HIS A 126 -4.79 20.23 12.81
C HIS A 126 -4.49 19.07 13.76
N ILE A 127 -4.50 19.34 15.07
CA ILE A 127 -4.30 18.34 16.13
C ILE A 127 -5.47 17.37 16.18
N THR A 128 -6.71 17.84 16.11
CA THR A 128 -7.91 16.98 16.12
C THR A 128 -7.90 15.98 14.96
N ILE A 129 -7.58 16.40 13.73
CA ILE A 129 -7.51 15.49 12.57
C ILE A 129 -6.39 14.46 12.74
N ALA A 130 -5.23 14.87 13.26
CA ALA A 130 -4.11 13.95 13.49
C ALA A 130 -4.46 12.91 14.57
N LEU A 131 -5.03 13.35 15.69
CA LEU A 131 -5.48 12.44 16.76
C LEU A 131 -6.59 11.50 16.27
N SER A 132 -7.58 11.99 15.54
CA SER A 132 -8.66 11.14 15.02
C SER A 132 -8.12 10.08 14.06
N LEU A 133 -7.15 10.44 13.21
CA LEU A 133 -6.51 9.50 12.29
C LEU A 133 -5.76 8.40 13.05
N ILE A 134 -4.93 8.76 14.02
CA ILE A 134 -4.15 7.80 14.82
C ILE A 134 -5.10 6.86 15.58
N ILE A 135 -6.08 7.39 16.30
CA ILE A 135 -7.07 6.60 17.05
C ILE A 135 -7.82 5.64 16.12
N SER A 136 -8.19 6.08 14.92
CA SER A 136 -8.91 5.23 13.96
C SER A 136 -8.05 4.08 13.45
N VAL A 137 -6.75 4.33 13.19
CA VAL A 137 -5.80 3.30 12.76
C VAL A 137 -5.54 2.31 13.89
N ASP A 138 -5.31 2.79 15.11
CA ASP A 138 -5.08 1.92 16.27
C ASP A 138 -6.30 1.03 16.56
N LEU A 139 -7.51 1.57 16.46
CA LEU A 139 -8.74 0.80 16.60
C LEU A 139 -8.86 -0.30 15.52
N LEU A 140 -8.48 0.00 14.28
CA LEU A 140 -8.50 -0.97 13.19
C LEU A 140 -7.51 -2.12 13.45
N VAL A 141 -6.31 -1.82 13.95
CA VAL A 141 -5.28 -2.81 14.28
C VAL A 141 -5.75 -3.72 15.41
N ILE A 142 -6.43 -3.18 16.43
CA ILE A 142 -7.00 -3.99 17.52
C ILE A 142 -8.08 -4.97 17.00
N CYS A 143 -8.83 -4.58 15.98
CA CYS A 143 -9.89 -5.42 15.39
C CYS A 143 -9.35 -6.54 14.48
N VAL A 144 -8.16 -6.39 13.89
CA VAL A 144 -7.61 -7.34 12.90
C VAL A 144 -6.28 -7.91 13.40
N PRO A 145 -6.27 -9.14 13.95
CA PRO A 145 -5.08 -9.70 14.62
C PRO A 145 -4.01 -10.26 13.67
N SER A 146 -4.19 -10.14 12.35
CA SER A 146 -3.31 -10.75 11.35
C SER A 146 -2.83 -9.71 10.35
N ILE A 147 -1.51 -9.46 10.33
CA ILE A 147 -0.89 -8.50 9.43
C ILE A 147 -1.09 -8.87 7.94
N LYS A 148 -1.11 -10.17 7.64
CA LYS A 148 -1.33 -10.71 6.29
C LYS A 148 -2.72 -10.34 5.80
N ASP A 149 -3.73 -10.43 6.66
CA ASP A 149 -5.11 -10.07 6.32
C ASP A 149 -5.22 -8.57 6.07
N ILE A 150 -4.56 -7.75 6.90
CA ILE A 150 -4.48 -6.29 6.71
C ILE A 150 -3.86 -5.95 5.34
N PHE A 151 -2.66 -6.45 5.05
CA PHE A 151 -1.99 -6.18 3.78
C PHE A 151 -2.73 -6.78 2.58
N GLY A 152 -3.39 -7.92 2.74
CA GLY A 152 -4.24 -8.51 1.71
C GLY A 152 -5.39 -7.59 1.33
N VAL A 153 -6.17 -7.11 2.32
CA VAL A 153 -7.33 -6.23 2.07
C VAL A 153 -6.92 -4.86 1.58
N ILE A 154 -5.92 -4.25 2.23
CA ILE A 154 -5.40 -2.94 1.82
C ILE A 154 -4.82 -3.04 0.40
N GLY A 155 -4.06 -4.08 0.09
CA GLY A 155 -3.53 -4.30 -1.25
C GLY A 155 -4.61 -4.54 -2.29
N ALA A 156 -5.65 -5.31 -1.95
CA ALA A 156 -6.73 -5.64 -2.87
C ALA A 156 -7.59 -4.42 -3.23
N THR A 157 -7.64 -3.42 -2.35
CA THR A 157 -8.41 -2.18 -2.56
C THR A 157 -7.56 -1.06 -3.12
N SER A 158 -6.44 -0.73 -2.46
CA SER A 158 -5.60 0.42 -2.80
C SER A 158 -4.83 0.24 -4.11
N ALA A 159 -4.26 -0.94 -4.37
CA ALA A 159 -3.44 -1.15 -5.56
C ALA A 159 -4.28 -1.06 -6.84
N PRO A 160 -5.45 -1.73 -6.96
CA PRO A 160 -6.27 -1.59 -8.17
C PRO A 160 -6.84 -0.19 -8.33
N SER A 161 -7.16 0.47 -7.22
CA SER A 161 -7.63 1.86 -7.23
C SER A 161 -6.59 2.82 -7.78
N LEU A 162 -5.33 2.72 -7.34
CA LEU A 162 -4.25 3.63 -7.72
C LEU A 162 -3.64 3.30 -9.09
N ILE A 163 -3.59 2.03 -9.47
CA ILE A 163 -2.94 1.57 -10.71
C ILE A 163 -3.90 1.60 -11.91
N PHE A 164 -5.16 1.20 -11.72
CA PHE A 164 -6.12 1.06 -12.82
C PHE A 164 -7.19 2.16 -12.81
N ILE A 165 -7.85 2.36 -11.66
CA ILE A 165 -9.07 3.19 -11.59
C ILE A 165 -8.75 4.69 -11.66
N LEU A 166 -7.88 5.20 -10.80
CA LEU A 166 -7.55 6.63 -10.71
C LEU A 166 -6.95 7.19 -12.01
N PRO A 167 -5.94 6.55 -12.65
CA PRO A 167 -5.40 7.04 -13.91
C PRO A 167 -6.46 7.10 -15.02
N ALA A 168 -7.36 6.11 -15.09
CA ALA A 168 -8.45 6.10 -16.05
C ALA A 168 -9.47 7.22 -15.81
N ILE A 169 -9.88 7.44 -14.56
CA ILE A 169 -10.78 8.53 -14.19
C ILE A 169 -10.14 9.88 -14.50
N PHE A 170 -8.87 10.09 -14.14
CA PHE A 170 -8.16 11.32 -14.44
C PHE A 170 -8.04 11.56 -15.94
N TYR A 171 -7.72 10.53 -16.73
CA TYR A 171 -7.66 10.65 -18.18
C TYR A 171 -8.99 11.12 -18.77
N ILE A 172 -10.11 10.50 -18.37
CA ILE A 172 -11.46 10.83 -18.85
C ILE A 172 -11.87 12.25 -18.43
N ARG A 173 -11.49 12.69 -17.21
CA ARG A 173 -11.85 14.00 -16.66
C ARG A 173 -10.97 15.15 -17.16
N ILE A 174 -9.70 14.89 -17.45
CA ILE A 174 -8.75 15.92 -17.89
C ILE A 174 -8.87 16.17 -19.40
N VAL A 175 -9.17 15.15 -20.21
CA VAL A 175 -9.30 15.28 -21.67
C VAL A 175 -10.73 15.72 -22.04
N PRO A 176 -10.94 16.98 -22.49
CA PRO A 176 -12.27 17.50 -22.78
C PRO A 176 -12.98 16.68 -23.86
N GLU A 177 -14.30 16.57 -23.78
CA GLU A 177 -15.10 15.94 -24.85
C GLU A 177 -14.96 16.63 -26.20
N GLU A 178 -14.68 17.94 -26.19
CA GLU A 178 -14.45 18.76 -27.38
C GLU A 178 -13.21 18.31 -28.16
N GLN A 179 -12.20 17.75 -27.48
CA GLN A 179 -10.96 17.27 -28.09
C GLN A 179 -11.07 15.80 -28.48
N GLU A 180 -11.77 14.98 -27.68
CA GLU A 180 -12.06 13.59 -27.97
C GLU A 180 -13.47 13.19 -27.49
N SER A 181 -14.35 12.79 -28.41
CA SER A 181 -15.67 12.23 -28.08
C SER A 181 -15.54 11.01 -27.15
N LEU A 182 -16.52 10.79 -26.26
CA LEU A 182 -16.57 9.62 -25.37
C LEU A 182 -16.53 8.26 -26.11
N LYS A 183 -16.86 8.24 -27.41
CA LYS A 183 -16.81 7.03 -28.25
C LYS A 183 -15.44 6.82 -28.93
N SER A 184 -14.46 7.68 -28.65
CA SER A 184 -13.10 7.53 -29.16
C SER A 184 -12.43 6.29 -28.57
N ARG A 185 -11.57 5.64 -29.36
CA ARG A 185 -10.78 4.46 -28.94
C ARG A 185 -10.03 4.66 -27.60
N PRO A 186 -9.33 5.78 -27.35
CA PRO A 186 -8.59 5.95 -26.09
C PRO A 186 -9.50 6.09 -24.86
N LYS A 187 -10.65 6.77 -24.95
CA LYS A 187 -11.61 6.84 -23.84
C LYS A 187 -12.27 5.50 -23.54
N ILE A 188 -12.59 4.71 -24.57
CA ILE A 188 -13.08 3.34 -24.39
C ILE A 188 -12.02 2.46 -23.72
N GLN A 189 -10.73 2.61 -24.10
CA GLN A 189 -9.63 1.91 -23.43
C GLN A 189 -9.51 2.30 -21.96
N ALA A 190 -9.61 3.60 -21.62
CA ALA A 190 -9.60 4.06 -20.24
C ALA A 190 -10.77 3.49 -19.42
N ILE A 191 -11.98 3.47 -19.98
CA ILE A 191 -13.15 2.88 -19.31
C ILE A 191 -12.97 1.38 -19.10
N CYS A 192 -12.47 0.66 -20.11
CA CYS A 192 -12.17 -0.77 -20.00
C CYS A 192 -11.11 -1.03 -18.92
N PHE A 193 -10.08 -0.19 -18.85
CA PHE A 193 -9.02 -0.28 -17.85
C PHE A 193 -9.54 -0.04 -16.42
N ALA A 194 -10.43 0.94 -16.23
CA ALA A 194 -11.11 1.17 -14.96
C ALA A 194 -12.01 -0.01 -14.57
N ALA A 195 -12.80 -0.54 -15.52
CA ALA A 195 -13.68 -1.68 -15.29
C ALA A 195 -12.89 -2.93 -14.89
N LEU A 196 -11.75 -3.19 -15.55
CA LEU A 196 -10.84 -4.27 -15.21
C LEU A 196 -10.28 -4.12 -13.78
N GLY A 197 -9.89 -2.89 -13.39
CA GLY A 197 -9.47 -2.59 -12.02
C GLY A 197 -10.56 -2.89 -10.99
N PHE A 198 -11.81 -2.54 -11.28
CA PHE A 198 -12.96 -2.80 -10.40
C PHE A 198 -13.26 -4.30 -10.27
N ILE A 199 -13.22 -5.04 -11.38
CA ILE A 199 -13.37 -6.50 -11.39
C ILE A 199 -12.26 -7.15 -10.55
N PHE A 200 -11.01 -6.73 -10.74
CA PHE A 200 -9.87 -7.28 -10.00
C PHE A 200 -9.98 -7.02 -8.50
N MET A 201 -10.44 -5.83 -8.10
CA MET A 201 -10.72 -5.48 -6.70
C MET A 201 -11.81 -6.39 -6.09
N ILE A 202 -12.94 -6.57 -6.78
CA ILE A 202 -14.05 -7.43 -6.30
C ILE A 202 -13.58 -8.88 -6.16
N LEU A 203 -12.88 -9.40 -7.17
CA LEU A 203 -12.40 -10.78 -7.15
C LEU A 203 -11.43 -11.00 -5.98
N SER A 204 -10.46 -10.10 -5.82
CA SER A 204 -9.45 -10.20 -4.74
C SER A 204 -10.10 -10.14 -3.36
N LEU A 205 -11.03 -9.20 -3.12
CA LEU A 205 -11.77 -9.11 -1.87
C LEU A 205 -12.65 -10.34 -1.62
N SER A 206 -13.33 -10.83 -2.65
CA SER A 206 -14.17 -12.03 -2.54
C SER A 206 -13.35 -13.24 -2.11
N PHE A 207 -12.16 -13.44 -2.70
CA PHE A 207 -11.28 -14.53 -2.29
C PHE A 207 -10.79 -14.41 -0.84
N ILE A 208 -10.46 -13.19 -0.39
CA ILE A 208 -10.05 -12.93 1.00
C ILE A 208 -11.21 -13.26 1.97
N ILE A 209 -12.42 -12.75 1.68
CA ILE A 209 -13.62 -12.96 2.49
C ILE A 209 -13.97 -14.45 2.55
N ILE A 210 -13.92 -15.16 1.42
CA ILE A 210 -14.14 -16.62 1.38
C ILE A 210 -13.09 -17.33 2.25
N GLY A 211 -11.83 -16.89 2.23
CA GLY A 211 -10.78 -17.42 3.10
C GLY A 211 -11.05 -17.23 4.60
N TRP A 212 -11.70 -16.13 4.98
CA TRP A 212 -12.13 -15.89 6.36
C TRP A 212 -13.33 -16.76 6.75
N VAL A 213 -14.35 -16.84 5.90
CA VAL A 213 -15.58 -17.62 6.15
C VAL A 213 -15.29 -19.11 6.22
N THR A 214 -14.37 -19.61 5.38
CA THR A 214 -13.97 -21.02 5.38
C THR A 214 -13.02 -21.38 6.54
N GLY A 215 -12.68 -20.43 7.42
CA GLY A 215 -11.83 -20.65 8.60
C GLY A 215 -10.35 -20.91 8.30
N LYS A 216 -9.95 -20.89 7.03
CA LYS A 216 -8.60 -21.28 6.58
C LYS A 216 -7.52 -20.29 7.04
N SER A 217 -7.86 -19.01 7.23
CA SER A 217 -6.92 -17.98 7.75
C SER A 217 -6.65 -18.12 9.26
N ARG A 218 -7.59 -18.70 10.04
CA ARG A 218 -7.47 -18.83 11.51
C ARG A 218 -6.61 -20.01 11.97
N SER A 219 -6.23 -20.92 11.08
CA SER A 219 -5.50 -22.15 11.44
C SER A 219 -3.99 -21.99 11.64
N GLY A 220 -3.41 -20.82 11.31
CA GLY A 220 -1.95 -20.61 11.33
C GLY A 220 -1.40 -19.72 12.46
N GLY A 221 -2.27 -19.19 13.32
CA GLY A 221 -1.90 -18.25 14.39
C GLY A 221 -2.40 -18.72 15.74
N GLY A 222 -1.96 -19.90 16.18
CA GLY A 222 -2.05 -20.32 17.58
C GLY A 222 -0.92 -19.66 18.36
N HIS A 223 -1.30 -19.03 19.48
CA HIS A 223 -0.38 -18.58 20.54
C HIS A 223 0.68 -19.62 20.90
#